data_AF-A0A3S3QQ38-F1
#
_entry.id   AF-A0A3S3QQ38-F1
#
_cell.length_a   1.000
_cell.length_b   1.000
_cell.length_c   1.000
_cell.angle_alpha   90.00
_cell.angle_beta   90.00
_cell.angle_gamma   90.00
#
_symmetry.space_group_name_H-M   'P 1'
#
loop_
_entity.id
_entity.type
_entity.pdbx_description
1 polymer ?
#
loop_
_entity_poly.entity_id
_entity_poly.type
_entity_poly.pdbx_seq_one_letter_code
_entity_poly.pdbx_strand_id
1 'polypeptide(L)'
;MLMKKKSSLEWSMVEASLSWQLGNNKDLGGLKNVLLLSFNDLPYNLKYCFLYCSLFPEDCLITQRRLIRLWVAQGFIQERRGQTLEEVAADYIKDLVCRGMLQRVESSILIRKKVRMLDVLRELAISIGHEENFCYINDGKEETLNRKARHLSMSNSVVNIGPSNCHLRSLMLFKIEISSLSLRGILSSFKLLRVLDLEHSPIESLPDELVELFNLRYLSLSNTNVEELPKSIGRLQNLQTLDIRKSKINILPKGVEKLQKLRHIFTYLYTVSSVGNLNYIKFAQTPTGICNLMCLQTLEVIAANNEIV
;
A
#
# COMPACT_ATOMS: atom_id res chain seq x y z
N MET A 1 34.68 23.44 -19.51
CA MET A 1 33.27 23.87 -19.42
C MET A 1 32.73 23.34 -18.10
N LEU A 2 32.58 24.21 -17.10
CA LEU A 2 32.19 23.84 -15.73
C LEU A 2 30.77 23.25 -15.73
N MET A 3 30.62 22.01 -15.26
CA MET A 3 29.31 21.43 -15.00
C MET A 3 28.62 22.24 -13.89
N LYS A 4 27.66 23.09 -14.27
CA LYS A 4 26.73 23.69 -13.32
C LYS A 4 26.04 22.55 -12.56
N LYS A 5 26.26 22.48 -11.24
CA LYS A 5 25.41 21.68 -10.35
C LYS A 5 23.99 22.21 -10.49
N LYS A 6 23.15 21.49 -11.23
CA LYS A 6 21.73 21.83 -11.39
C LYS A 6 21.07 21.84 -10.02
N SER A 7 20.30 22.88 -9.72
CA SER A 7 19.60 23.02 -8.44
C SER A 7 18.42 22.04 -8.34
N SER A 8 17.99 21.67 -7.12
CA SER A 8 16.83 20.77 -6.94
C SER A 8 15.54 21.31 -7.57
N LEU A 9 15.41 22.64 -7.63
CA LEU A 9 14.29 23.34 -8.27
C LEU A 9 14.29 23.15 -9.79
N GLU A 10 15.45 23.21 -10.44
CA GLU A 10 15.55 22.97 -11.89
C GLU A 10 15.19 21.51 -12.25
N TRP A 11 15.52 20.54 -11.39
CA TRP A 11 15.12 19.15 -11.58
C TRP A 11 13.62 18.94 -11.36
N SER A 12 13.04 19.58 -10.34
CA SER A 12 11.59 19.56 -10.11
C SER A 12 10.81 20.19 -11.28
N MET A 13 11.37 21.21 -11.94
CA MET A 13 10.77 21.78 -13.16
C MET A 13 10.85 20.82 -14.36
N VAL A 14 11.96 20.10 -14.53
CA VAL A 14 12.10 19.08 -15.60
C VAL A 14 11.12 17.93 -15.36
N GLU A 15 11.00 17.47 -14.12
CA GLU A 15 10.06 16.45 -13.65
C GLU A 15 8.61 16.86 -13.88
N ALA A 16 8.21 18.07 -13.44
CA ALA A 16 6.88 18.61 -13.70
C ALA A 16 6.58 18.77 -15.19
N SER A 17 7.62 18.96 -16.02
CA SER A 17 7.49 18.99 -17.47
C SER A 17 7.47 17.61 -18.10
N LEU A 18 7.90 16.54 -17.42
CA LEU A 18 8.10 15.22 -18.01
C LEU A 18 6.79 14.64 -18.56
N SER A 19 5.69 14.76 -17.82
CA SER A 19 4.36 14.34 -18.26
C SER A 19 3.89 15.11 -19.50
N TRP A 20 4.13 16.43 -19.51
CA TRP A 20 3.81 17.30 -20.65
C TRP A 20 4.69 16.98 -21.87
N GLN A 21 5.98 16.76 -21.66
CA GLN A 21 6.96 16.43 -22.71
C GLN A 21 6.68 15.03 -23.29
N LEU A 22 6.33 14.03 -22.47
CA LEU A 22 5.92 12.71 -22.96
C LEU A 22 4.62 12.76 -23.79
N GLY A 23 3.72 13.70 -23.49
CA GLY A 23 2.47 13.91 -24.23
C GLY A 23 2.64 14.73 -25.52
N ASN A 24 3.48 15.77 -25.50
CA ASN A 24 3.49 16.81 -26.54
C ASN A 24 4.80 16.90 -27.35
N ASN A 25 5.86 16.22 -26.91
CA ASN A 25 7.13 16.25 -27.63
C ASN A 25 7.17 15.12 -28.68
N LYS A 26 7.33 15.50 -29.95
CA LYS A 26 7.36 14.56 -31.09
C LYS A 26 8.51 13.55 -30.98
N ASP A 27 9.63 13.94 -30.37
CA ASP A 27 10.81 13.08 -30.22
C ASP A 27 10.63 12.05 -29.08
N LEU A 28 9.86 12.39 -28.04
CA LEU A 28 9.53 11.48 -26.92
C LEU A 28 8.25 10.66 -27.18
N GLY A 29 7.43 11.04 -28.16
CA GLY A 29 6.27 10.27 -28.59
C GLY A 29 6.64 8.85 -29.06
N GLY A 30 7.79 8.70 -29.72
CA GLY A 30 8.33 7.38 -30.07
C GLY A 30 8.60 6.49 -28.84
N LEU A 31 9.18 7.07 -27.79
CA LEU A 31 9.43 6.37 -26.54
C LEU A 31 8.13 6.00 -25.82
N LYS A 32 7.15 6.93 -25.74
CA LYS A 32 5.82 6.64 -25.19
C LYS A 32 5.15 5.47 -25.93
N ASN A 33 5.24 5.45 -27.26
CA ASN A 33 4.68 4.36 -28.07
C ASN A 33 5.35 3.01 -27.78
N VAL A 34 6.69 2.97 -27.67
CA VAL A 34 7.43 1.73 -27.34
C VAL A 34 7.05 1.22 -25.96
N LEU A 35 6.95 2.09 -24.96
CA LEU A 35 6.53 1.71 -23.62
C LEU A 35 5.06 1.25 -23.60
N LEU A 36 4.18 1.91 -24.36
CA LEU A 36 2.79 1.52 -24.51
C LEU A 36 2.65 0.15 -25.19
N LEU A 37 3.45 -0.16 -26.21
CA LEU A 37 3.52 -1.49 -26.81
C LEU A 37 3.92 -2.55 -25.78
N SER A 38 4.93 -2.23 -24.96
CA SER A 38 5.39 -3.10 -23.89
C SER A 38 4.31 -3.35 -22.83
N PHE A 39 3.50 -2.33 -22.51
CA PHE A 39 2.33 -2.48 -21.63
C PHE A 39 1.22 -3.31 -22.28
N ASN A 40 0.95 -3.08 -23.58
CA ASN A 40 -0.11 -3.78 -24.29
C ASN A 40 0.13 -5.28 -24.41
N ASP A 41 1.40 -5.69 -24.51
CA ASP A 41 1.85 -7.09 -24.53
C ASP A 41 1.72 -7.80 -23.17
N LEU A 42 1.49 -7.07 -22.07
CA LEU A 42 1.32 -7.70 -20.75
C LEU A 42 0.04 -8.56 -20.71
N PRO A 43 0.07 -9.72 -20.03
CA PRO A 43 -1.14 -10.45 -19.69
C PRO A 43 -2.11 -9.58 -18.89
N TYR A 44 -3.41 -9.80 -19.06
CA TYR A 44 -4.47 -8.97 -18.47
C TYR A 44 -4.31 -8.71 -16.97
N ASN A 45 -4.05 -9.75 -16.18
CA ASN A 45 -3.84 -9.61 -14.72
C ASN A 45 -2.58 -8.80 -14.37
N LEU A 46 -1.55 -8.92 -15.21
CA LEU A 46 -0.27 -8.23 -15.02
C LEU A 46 -0.38 -6.74 -15.33
N LYS A 47 -1.29 -6.34 -16.24
CA LYS A 47 -1.63 -4.93 -16.48
C LYS A 47 -2.16 -4.27 -15.21
N TYR A 48 -3.05 -4.92 -14.47
CA TYR A 48 -3.55 -4.37 -13.20
C TYR A 48 -2.46 -4.25 -12.15
N CYS A 49 -1.59 -5.25 -12.02
CA CYS A 49 -0.44 -5.21 -11.13
C CYS A 49 0.49 -4.03 -11.45
N PHE A 50 0.79 -3.83 -12.75
CA PHE A 50 1.60 -2.72 -13.24
C PHE A 50 0.96 -1.35 -12.95
N LEU A 51 -0.31 -1.17 -13.33
CA LEU A 51 -1.04 0.08 -13.07
C LEU A 51 -1.12 0.38 -11.57
N TYR A 52 -1.30 -0.64 -10.73
CA TYR A 52 -1.37 -0.45 -9.29
C TYR A 52 -0.05 0.04 -8.67
N CYS A 53 1.10 -0.25 -9.30
CA CYS A 53 2.39 0.28 -8.85
C CYS A 53 2.49 1.81 -8.99
N SER A 54 1.69 2.46 -9.85
CA SER A 54 1.73 3.92 -10.02
C SER A 54 1.21 4.67 -8.79
N LEU A 55 0.41 4.01 -7.94
CA LEU A 55 -0.12 4.58 -6.70
C LEU A 55 0.96 4.92 -5.69
N PHE A 56 2.14 4.31 -5.80
CA PHE A 56 3.24 4.64 -4.91
C PHE A 56 3.89 5.97 -5.34
N PRO A 57 4.37 6.78 -4.38
CA PRO A 57 5.11 7.99 -4.70
C PRO A 57 6.35 7.71 -5.55
N GLU A 58 6.87 8.75 -6.17
CA GLU A 58 8.11 8.70 -6.93
C GLU A 58 9.28 8.18 -6.08
N ASP A 59 10.19 7.44 -6.72
CA ASP A 59 11.35 6.79 -6.09
C ASP A 59 11.04 5.88 -4.88
N CYS A 60 9.77 5.51 -4.68
CA CYS A 60 9.38 4.68 -3.55
C CYS A 60 9.98 3.27 -3.68
N LEU A 61 10.78 2.89 -2.69
CA LEU A 61 11.32 1.53 -2.58
C LEU A 61 10.29 0.59 -1.94
N ILE A 62 9.60 -0.18 -2.76
CA ILE A 62 8.53 -1.07 -2.34
C ILE A 62 9.11 -2.45 -2.02
N THR A 63 8.79 -2.99 -0.84
CA THR A 63 9.15 -4.40 -0.56
C THR A 63 8.27 -5.34 -1.38
N GLN A 64 8.86 -6.36 -2.00
CA GLN A 64 8.10 -7.32 -2.81
C GLN A 64 6.97 -7.98 -2.02
N ARG A 65 7.22 -8.32 -0.75
CA ARG A 65 6.21 -8.91 0.14
C ARG A 65 5.01 -7.99 0.39
N ARG A 66 5.21 -6.66 0.50
CA ARG A 66 4.11 -5.69 0.62
C ARG A 66 3.31 -5.65 -0.68
N LEU A 67 3.99 -5.57 -1.81
CA LEU A 67 3.35 -5.50 -3.13
C LEU A 67 2.50 -6.75 -3.43
N ILE A 68 3.02 -7.94 -3.12
CA ILE A 68 2.31 -9.22 -3.23
C ILE A 68 0.99 -9.17 -2.45
N ARG A 69 1.03 -8.81 -1.16
CA ARG A 69 -0.17 -8.78 -0.30
C ARG A 69 -1.22 -7.79 -0.79
N LEU A 70 -0.77 -6.64 -1.32
CA LEU A 70 -1.67 -5.65 -1.91
C LEU A 70 -2.36 -6.19 -3.17
N TRP A 71 -1.63 -6.84 -4.07
CA TRP A 71 -2.22 -7.45 -5.28
C TRP A 71 -3.17 -8.60 -4.95
N VAL A 72 -2.82 -9.43 -3.96
CA VAL A 72 -3.70 -10.50 -3.44
C VAL A 72 -4.97 -9.90 -2.83
N ALA A 73 -4.85 -8.86 -2.00
CA ALA A 73 -6.00 -8.17 -1.41
C ALA A 73 -6.92 -7.57 -2.47
N GLN A 74 -6.36 -6.95 -3.51
CA GLN A 74 -7.17 -6.44 -4.63
C GLN A 74 -7.83 -7.56 -5.46
N GLY A 75 -7.25 -8.76 -5.45
CA GLY A 75 -7.71 -9.90 -6.25
C GLY A 75 -7.23 -9.84 -7.69
N PHE A 76 -6.04 -9.28 -7.94
CA PHE A 76 -5.43 -9.26 -9.28
C PHE A 76 -4.75 -10.59 -9.65
N ILE A 77 -4.52 -11.45 -8.65
CA ILE A 77 -3.78 -12.69 -8.82
C ILE A 77 -4.71 -13.81 -9.24
N GLN A 78 -4.33 -14.52 -10.29
CA GLN A 78 -5.07 -15.67 -10.79
C GLN A 78 -4.66 -16.93 -10.03
N GLU A 79 -5.64 -17.75 -9.67
CA GLU A 79 -5.38 -19.06 -9.06
C GLU A 79 -4.71 -20.00 -10.07
N ARG A 80 -3.59 -20.60 -9.65
CA ARG A 80 -2.88 -21.64 -10.41
C ARG A 80 -2.83 -22.91 -9.58
N ARG A 81 -3.09 -24.06 -10.21
CA ARG A 81 -3.15 -25.35 -9.52
C ARG A 81 -1.80 -25.64 -8.84
N GLY A 82 -1.83 -25.88 -7.54
CA GLY A 82 -0.65 -26.23 -6.75
C GLY A 82 0.24 -25.06 -6.33
N GLN A 83 -0.18 -23.81 -6.57
CA GLN A 83 0.53 -22.62 -6.10
C GLN A 83 -0.38 -21.77 -5.20
N THR A 84 0.20 -21.16 -4.17
CA THR A 84 -0.45 -20.11 -3.38
C THR A 84 -0.57 -18.81 -4.20
N LEU A 85 -1.53 -17.95 -3.84
CA LEU A 85 -1.67 -16.64 -4.50
C LEU A 85 -0.39 -15.80 -4.32
N GLU A 86 0.28 -15.94 -3.19
CA GLU A 86 1.51 -15.24 -2.87
C GLU A 86 2.69 -15.67 -3.77
N GLU A 87 2.77 -16.97 -4.13
CA GLU A 87 3.76 -17.49 -5.08
C GLU A 87 3.48 -17.01 -6.51
N VAL A 88 2.21 -17.07 -6.95
CA VAL A 88 1.83 -16.55 -8.28
C VAL A 88 2.11 -15.04 -8.39
N ALA A 89 1.85 -14.29 -7.32
CA ALA A 89 2.19 -12.87 -7.27
C ALA A 89 3.71 -12.61 -7.31
N ALA A 90 4.52 -13.49 -6.71
CA ALA A 90 5.97 -13.39 -6.79
C ALA A 90 6.46 -13.64 -8.23
N ASP A 91 5.87 -14.60 -8.95
CA ASP A 91 6.11 -14.82 -10.37
C ASP A 91 5.74 -13.58 -11.20
N TYR A 92 4.62 -12.93 -10.90
CA TYR A 92 4.21 -11.68 -11.56
C TYR A 92 5.24 -10.56 -11.38
N ILE A 93 5.82 -10.40 -10.19
CA ILE A 93 6.92 -9.44 -9.96
C ILE A 93 8.13 -9.81 -10.82
N LYS A 94 8.50 -11.09 -10.87
CA LYS A 94 9.62 -11.57 -11.68
C LYS A 94 9.42 -11.25 -13.16
N ASP A 95 8.21 -11.48 -13.69
CA ASP A 95 7.87 -11.18 -15.07
C ASP A 95 7.97 -9.68 -15.38
N LEU A 96 7.44 -8.82 -14.49
CA LEU A 96 7.56 -7.37 -14.64
C LEU A 96 9.03 -6.90 -14.59
N VAL A 97 9.86 -7.50 -13.73
CA VAL A 97 11.29 -7.19 -13.67
C VAL A 97 12.02 -7.65 -14.93
N CYS A 98 11.75 -8.86 -15.42
CA CYS A 98 12.34 -9.39 -16.66
C CYS A 98 11.97 -8.56 -17.90
N ARG A 99 10.78 -7.94 -17.89
CA ARG A 99 10.32 -7.02 -18.94
C ARG A 99 10.83 -5.59 -18.77
N GLY A 100 11.66 -5.31 -17.75
CA GLY A 100 12.15 -3.97 -17.45
C GLY A 100 11.09 -3.01 -16.90
N MET A 101 9.90 -3.50 -16.57
CA MET A 101 8.77 -2.70 -16.07
C MET A 101 8.92 -2.32 -14.59
N LEU A 102 9.70 -3.10 -13.85
CA LEU A 102 10.10 -2.82 -12.47
C LEU A 102 11.60 -3.02 -12.34
N GLN A 103 12.25 -2.15 -11.59
CA GLN A 103 13.67 -2.27 -11.29
C GLN A 103 13.86 -2.95 -9.93
N ARG A 104 14.65 -4.02 -9.90
CA ARG A 104 15.11 -4.63 -8.65
C ARG A 104 16.16 -3.74 -8.00
N VAL A 105 15.95 -3.40 -6.73
CA VAL A 105 16.91 -2.66 -5.92
C VAL A 105 17.51 -3.62 -4.91
N GLU A 106 18.81 -3.84 -4.99
CA GLU A 106 19.52 -4.69 -4.04
C GLU A 106 19.56 -4.02 -2.68
N SER A 107 19.24 -4.78 -1.64
CA SER A 107 19.31 -4.34 -0.25
C SER A 107 20.41 -5.12 0.44
N SER A 108 21.18 -4.43 1.28
CA SER A 108 22.21 -5.03 2.14
C SER A 108 21.66 -6.13 3.07
N ILE A 109 20.34 -6.14 3.31
CA ILE A 109 19.65 -7.19 4.07
C ILE A 109 19.10 -8.21 3.07
N LEU A 110 19.78 -9.35 2.94
CA LEU A 110 19.49 -10.48 2.01
C LEU A 110 18.01 -10.92 1.97
N ILE A 111 17.23 -10.64 3.02
CA ILE A 111 15.85 -11.12 3.19
C ILE A 111 14.81 -10.14 2.60
N ARG A 112 15.14 -8.85 2.39
CA ARG A 112 14.17 -7.83 1.97
C ARG A 112 14.43 -7.37 0.53
N LYS A 113 13.99 -8.17 -0.44
CA LYS A 113 13.97 -7.79 -1.85
C LYS A 113 13.04 -6.59 -2.05
N LYS A 114 13.56 -5.53 -2.66
CA LYS A 114 12.83 -4.31 -2.99
C LYS A 114 12.76 -4.11 -4.49
N VAL A 115 11.69 -3.47 -4.94
CA VAL A 115 11.47 -3.06 -6.32
C VAL A 115 11.08 -1.60 -6.34
N ARG A 116 11.38 -0.92 -7.44
CA ARG A 116 10.87 0.41 -7.75
C ARG A 116 10.33 0.44 -9.17
N MET A 117 9.31 1.27 -9.40
CA MET A 117 8.86 1.60 -10.74
C MET A 117 9.71 2.76 -11.25
N LEU A 118 10.19 2.71 -12.49
CA LEU A 118 10.92 3.83 -13.08
C LEU A 118 9.96 4.98 -13.37
N ASP A 119 10.42 6.22 -13.23
CA ASP A 119 9.54 7.40 -13.27
C ASP A 119 8.83 7.53 -14.62
N VAL A 120 9.52 7.25 -15.73
CA VAL A 120 8.92 7.24 -17.08
C VAL A 120 7.80 6.20 -17.21
N LEU A 121 7.96 5.02 -16.61
CA LEU A 121 6.92 3.97 -16.61
C LEU A 121 5.78 4.33 -15.68
N ARG A 122 6.08 4.98 -14.56
CA ARG A 122 5.10 5.50 -13.62
C ARG A 122 4.22 6.53 -14.31
N GLU A 123 4.79 7.49 -15.02
CA GLU A 123 4.05 8.50 -15.81
C GLU A 123 3.14 7.86 -16.86
N LEU A 124 3.63 6.85 -17.58
CA LEU A 124 2.80 6.07 -18.51
C LEU A 124 1.63 5.39 -17.77
N ALA A 125 1.90 4.73 -16.65
CA ALA A 125 0.89 4.03 -15.86
C ALA A 125 -0.17 4.99 -15.28
N ILE A 126 0.23 6.21 -14.90
CA ILE A 126 -0.69 7.25 -14.44
C ILE A 126 -1.59 7.70 -15.60
N SER A 127 -1.01 7.97 -16.77
CA SER A 127 -1.76 8.36 -17.98
C SER A 127 -2.82 7.31 -18.33
N ILE A 128 -2.42 6.03 -18.45
CA ILE A 128 -3.34 4.93 -18.75
C ILE A 128 -4.37 4.77 -17.63
N GLY A 129 -3.93 4.86 -16.37
CA GLY A 129 -4.79 4.69 -15.22
C GLY A 129 -5.86 5.78 -15.11
N HIS A 130 -5.55 7.01 -15.53
CA HIS A 130 -6.51 8.10 -15.59
C HIS A 130 -7.55 7.87 -16.69
N GLU A 131 -7.11 7.50 -17.91
CA GLU A 131 -7.99 7.21 -19.05
C GLU A 131 -8.97 6.06 -18.74
N GLU A 132 -8.52 5.01 -18.05
CA GLU A 132 -9.34 3.85 -17.70
C GLU A 132 -10.11 3.97 -16.37
N ASN A 133 -10.07 5.15 -15.73
CA ASN A 133 -10.60 5.39 -14.38
C ASN A 133 -10.11 4.33 -13.36
N PHE A 134 -8.89 3.85 -13.53
CA PHE A 134 -8.26 2.86 -12.65
C PHE A 134 -7.76 3.53 -11.38
N CYS A 135 -6.92 4.57 -11.50
CA CYS A 135 -6.32 5.27 -10.37
C CYS A 135 -6.43 6.78 -10.46
N TYR A 136 -6.44 7.43 -9.29
CA TYR A 136 -6.27 8.87 -9.13
C TYR A 136 -5.20 9.11 -8.07
N ILE A 137 -4.25 10.00 -8.36
CA ILE A 137 -3.14 10.34 -7.48
C ILE A 137 -3.28 11.82 -7.16
N ASN A 138 -3.50 12.14 -5.89
CA ASN A 138 -3.48 13.51 -5.42
C ASN A 138 -2.08 13.87 -4.92
N ASP A 139 -1.42 14.78 -5.63
CA ASP A 139 -0.14 15.38 -5.22
C ASP A 139 -0.32 16.78 -4.60
N GLY A 140 -1.57 17.25 -4.46
CA GLY A 140 -1.93 18.56 -3.94
C GLY A 140 -2.10 19.65 -5.00
N LYS A 141 -2.00 19.32 -6.29
CA LYS A 141 -2.20 20.28 -7.39
C LYS A 141 -3.67 20.43 -7.84
N GLU A 142 -4.51 19.43 -7.57
CA GLU A 142 -5.91 19.42 -8.00
C GLU A 142 -6.89 19.34 -6.81
N GLU A 143 -7.89 20.23 -6.81
CA GLU A 143 -8.87 20.33 -5.72
C GLU A 143 -10.01 19.29 -5.80
N THR A 144 -10.26 18.71 -6.97
CA THR A 144 -11.44 17.86 -7.21
C THR A 144 -11.09 16.40 -7.47
N LEU A 145 -11.51 15.52 -6.56
CA LEU A 145 -11.37 14.07 -6.70
C LEU A 145 -12.07 13.54 -7.96
N ASN A 146 -11.36 12.77 -8.80
CA ASN A 146 -12.01 11.93 -9.81
C ASN A 146 -12.81 10.81 -9.15
N ARG A 147 -14.13 11.00 -9.07
CA ARG A 147 -15.07 10.08 -8.39
C ARG A 147 -15.25 8.73 -9.09
N LYS A 148 -14.76 8.57 -10.32
CA LYS A 148 -14.81 7.29 -11.07
C LYS A 148 -13.61 6.39 -10.77
N ALA A 149 -12.54 6.93 -10.19
CA ALA A 149 -11.33 6.18 -9.91
C ALA A 149 -11.58 5.06 -8.88
N ARG A 150 -10.99 3.89 -9.12
CA ARG A 150 -11.12 2.73 -8.23
C ARG A 150 -10.02 2.65 -7.18
N HIS A 151 -8.89 3.33 -7.41
CA HIS A 151 -7.74 3.32 -6.52
C HIS A 151 -7.23 4.75 -6.30
N LEU A 152 -7.10 5.14 -5.04
CA LEU A 152 -6.72 6.49 -4.64
C LEU A 152 -5.41 6.43 -3.89
N SER A 153 -4.45 7.24 -4.35
CA SER A 153 -3.25 7.56 -3.60
C SER A 153 -3.22 9.04 -3.29
N MET A 154 -2.83 9.39 -2.07
CA MET A 154 -2.73 10.78 -1.65
C MET A 154 -1.37 10.97 -1.00
N SER A 155 -0.68 12.02 -1.47
CA SER A 155 0.52 12.57 -0.86
C SER A 155 0.27 14.05 -0.54
N ASN A 156 0.81 14.53 0.57
CA ASN A 156 0.83 15.94 0.98
C ASN A 156 -0.50 16.57 1.46
N SER A 157 -1.64 16.30 0.84
CA SER A 157 -2.92 16.92 1.26
C SER A 157 -4.12 15.97 1.24
N VAL A 158 -5.08 16.23 2.13
CA VAL A 158 -6.39 15.56 2.14
C VAL A 158 -7.37 16.36 1.29
N VAL A 159 -7.77 15.82 0.14
CA VAL A 159 -8.90 16.33 -0.63
C VAL A 159 -10.19 16.06 0.15
N ASN A 160 -11.08 17.05 0.18
CA ASN A 160 -12.37 16.93 0.86
C ASN A 160 -13.25 15.93 0.11
N ILE A 161 -13.49 14.75 0.70
CA ILE A 161 -14.26 13.68 0.08
C ILE A 161 -15.71 13.81 0.53
N GLY A 162 -16.53 14.46 -0.29
CA GLY A 162 -17.97 14.53 -0.06
C GLY A 162 -18.68 13.16 -0.23
N PRO A 163 -19.86 12.97 0.39
CA PRO A 163 -20.62 11.73 0.27
C PRO A 163 -21.07 11.54 -1.18
N SER A 164 -20.55 10.52 -1.85
CA SER A 164 -20.91 10.22 -3.24
C SER A 164 -20.65 8.76 -3.57
N ASN A 165 -21.27 8.27 -4.66
CA ASN A 165 -21.18 6.91 -5.20
C ASN A 165 -19.77 6.55 -5.72
N CYS A 166 -18.77 6.62 -4.84
CA CYS A 166 -17.40 6.28 -5.16
C CYS A 166 -17.20 4.76 -5.01
N HIS A 167 -16.79 4.10 -6.09
CA HIS A 167 -16.49 2.67 -6.10
C HIS A 167 -15.05 2.37 -5.68
N LEU A 168 -14.55 3.12 -4.70
CA LEU A 168 -13.16 3.05 -4.28
C LEU A 168 -12.85 1.70 -3.63
N ARG A 169 -11.81 1.03 -4.12
CA ARG A 169 -11.33 -0.27 -3.65
C ARG A 169 -9.98 -0.17 -2.94
N SER A 170 -9.22 0.90 -3.17
CA SER A 170 -7.94 1.15 -2.49
C SER A 170 -7.83 2.59 -2.07
N LEU A 171 -7.36 2.81 -0.84
CA LEU A 171 -6.91 4.09 -0.35
C LEU A 171 -5.52 3.94 0.24
N MET A 172 -4.56 4.71 -0.28
CA MET A 172 -3.21 4.80 0.26
C MET A 172 -2.91 6.24 0.64
N LEU A 173 -2.58 6.47 1.91
CA LEU A 173 -2.16 7.77 2.41
C LEU A 173 -0.67 7.70 2.75
N PHE A 174 0.12 8.56 2.12
CA PHE A 174 1.57 8.60 2.34
C PHE A 174 1.95 9.86 3.09
N LYS A 175 2.31 9.70 4.38
CA LYS A 175 2.81 10.78 5.25
C LYS A 175 1.84 11.98 5.32
N ILE A 176 0.55 11.72 5.38
CA ILE A 176 -0.48 12.76 5.46
C ILE A 176 -0.96 12.90 6.89
N GLU A 177 -0.97 14.13 7.38
CA GLU A 177 -1.73 14.49 8.57
C GLU A 177 -3.21 14.54 8.23
N ILE A 178 -3.98 13.64 8.84
CA ILE A 178 -5.43 13.56 8.67
C ILE A 178 -6.10 13.61 10.04
N SER A 179 -7.06 14.53 10.19
CA SER A 179 -7.87 14.61 11.40
C SER A 179 -8.77 13.38 11.53
N SER A 180 -9.11 13.01 12.76
CA SER A 180 -10.04 11.90 13.03
C SER A 180 -11.40 12.10 12.34
N LEU A 181 -11.88 13.35 12.26
CA LEU A 181 -13.14 13.69 11.58
C LEU A 181 -13.07 13.46 10.06
N SER A 182 -11.96 13.84 9.42
CA SER A 182 -11.77 13.60 8.00
C SER A 182 -11.67 12.10 7.70
N LEU A 183 -10.89 11.37 8.51
CA LEU A 183 -10.75 9.91 8.34
C LEU A 183 -12.11 9.22 8.55
N ARG A 184 -12.90 9.66 9.52
CA ARG A 184 -14.28 9.21 9.71
C ARG A 184 -15.14 9.41 8.45
N GLY A 185 -15.16 10.62 7.88
CA GLY A 185 -15.93 10.91 6.66
C GLY A 185 -15.52 10.05 5.46
N ILE A 186 -14.22 9.80 5.32
CA ILE A 186 -13.66 8.93 4.28
C ILE A 186 -14.15 7.47 4.45
N LEU A 187 -14.00 6.90 5.65
CA LEU A 187 -14.38 5.50 5.91
C LEU A 187 -15.91 5.30 5.90
N SER A 188 -16.68 6.34 6.22
CA SER A 188 -18.13 6.35 6.03
C SER A 188 -18.54 6.26 4.57
N SER A 189 -17.75 6.84 3.66
CA SER A 189 -18.11 6.95 2.24
C SER A 189 -17.70 5.73 1.41
N PHE A 190 -16.61 5.04 1.77
CA PHE A 190 -16.00 4.02 0.92
C PHE A 190 -16.26 2.58 1.38
N LYS A 191 -17.52 2.13 1.38
CA LYS A 191 -17.90 0.78 1.85
C LYS A 191 -17.38 -0.39 0.98
N LEU A 192 -16.89 -0.11 -0.23
CA LEU A 192 -16.30 -1.11 -1.15
C LEU A 192 -14.78 -1.26 -1.00
N LEU A 193 -14.18 -0.58 -0.02
CA LEU A 193 -12.73 -0.58 0.18
C LEU A 193 -12.21 -1.98 0.50
N ARG A 194 -11.17 -2.40 -0.23
CA ARG A 194 -10.43 -3.66 -0.01
C ARG A 194 -9.07 -3.41 0.64
N VAL A 195 -8.46 -2.27 0.35
CA VAL A 195 -7.14 -1.88 0.89
C VAL A 195 -7.26 -0.51 1.54
N LEU A 196 -6.89 -0.45 2.82
CA LEU A 196 -6.65 0.78 3.57
C LEU A 196 -5.20 0.76 4.04
N ASP A 197 -4.37 1.60 3.42
CA ASP A 197 -2.97 1.75 3.79
C ASP A 197 -2.74 3.16 4.35
N LEU A 198 -2.49 3.21 5.66
CA LEU A 198 -2.26 4.43 6.42
C LEU A 198 -0.79 4.54 6.86
N GLU A 199 0.11 3.78 6.21
CA GLU A 199 1.52 3.71 6.62
C GLU A 199 2.16 5.12 6.68
N HIS A 200 2.87 5.39 7.79
CA HIS A 200 3.52 6.69 8.06
C HIS A 200 2.57 7.89 8.22
N SER A 201 1.26 7.69 8.33
CA SER A 201 0.32 8.77 8.67
C SER A 201 0.23 8.91 10.20
N PRO A 202 0.44 10.09 10.82
CA PRO A 202 0.48 10.27 12.28
C PRO A 202 -0.91 10.25 12.93
N ILE A 203 -1.71 9.24 12.60
CA ILE A 203 -3.07 9.03 13.13
C ILE A 203 -2.98 8.46 14.54
N GLU A 204 -3.75 9.03 15.46
CA GLU A 204 -3.77 8.63 16.88
C GLU A 204 -4.87 7.62 17.22
N SER A 205 -5.98 7.63 16.49
CA SER A 205 -7.11 6.74 16.72
C SER A 205 -7.84 6.38 15.43
N LEU A 206 -8.50 5.22 15.46
CA LEU A 206 -9.34 4.74 14.36
C LEU A 206 -10.82 5.00 14.72
N PRO A 207 -11.63 5.54 13.80
CA PRO A 207 -13.05 5.73 14.05
C PRO A 207 -13.81 4.41 13.93
N ASP A 208 -14.99 4.36 14.55
CA ASP A 208 -15.82 3.14 14.60
C ASP A 208 -16.25 2.65 13.21
N GLU A 209 -16.33 3.54 12.22
CA GLU A 209 -16.69 3.20 10.85
C GLU A 209 -15.67 2.29 10.15
N LEU A 210 -14.46 2.15 10.71
CA LEU A 210 -13.48 1.17 10.23
C LEU A 210 -14.08 -0.25 10.17
N VAL A 211 -14.80 -0.66 11.21
CA VAL A 211 -15.33 -2.04 11.30
C VAL A 211 -16.57 -2.27 10.44
N GLU A 212 -17.05 -1.24 9.74
CA GLU A 212 -18.11 -1.33 8.74
C GLU A 212 -17.59 -1.66 7.34
N LEU A 213 -16.27 -1.61 7.13
CA LEU A 213 -15.62 -1.94 5.87
C LEU A 213 -15.55 -3.46 5.66
N PHE A 214 -16.70 -4.11 5.49
CA PHE A 214 -16.80 -5.56 5.34
C PHE A 214 -15.93 -6.13 4.21
N ASN A 215 -15.69 -5.35 3.16
CA ASN A 215 -14.86 -5.75 2.01
C ASN A 215 -13.35 -5.63 2.25
N LEU A 216 -12.94 -5.08 3.39
CA LEU A 216 -11.53 -4.80 3.68
C LEU A 216 -10.75 -6.12 3.81
N ARG A 217 -9.63 -6.19 3.08
CA ARG A 217 -8.72 -7.34 2.99
C ARG A 217 -7.31 -6.99 3.45
N TYR A 218 -6.92 -5.72 3.36
CA TYR A 218 -5.62 -5.23 3.81
C TYR A 218 -5.80 -3.98 4.66
N LEU A 219 -5.28 -4.03 5.89
CA LEU A 219 -5.19 -2.89 6.80
C LEU A 219 -3.74 -2.70 7.23
N SER A 220 -3.16 -1.55 6.91
CA SER A 220 -1.84 -1.14 7.38
C SER A 220 -1.96 0.12 8.23
N LEU A 221 -1.53 0.00 9.48
CA LEU A 221 -1.34 1.05 10.47
C LEU A 221 0.14 1.17 10.81
N SER A 222 1.02 0.74 9.91
CA SER A 222 2.45 0.70 10.19
C SER A 222 3.03 2.11 10.32
N ASN A 223 3.89 2.36 11.32
CA ASN A 223 4.43 3.70 11.61
C ASN A 223 3.34 4.76 11.88
N THR A 224 2.26 4.39 12.57
CA THR A 224 1.21 5.32 13.02
C THR A 224 1.29 5.52 14.54
N ASN A 225 0.50 6.43 15.09
CA ASN A 225 0.40 6.66 16.54
C ASN A 225 -0.79 5.95 17.18
N VAL A 226 -1.48 5.05 16.45
CA VAL A 226 -2.66 4.34 16.94
C VAL A 226 -2.32 3.50 18.16
N GLU A 227 -3.09 3.63 19.23
CA GLU A 227 -2.85 2.97 20.52
C GLU A 227 -3.69 1.69 20.70
N GLU A 228 -4.84 1.60 20.02
CA GLU A 228 -5.72 0.44 20.12
C GLU A 228 -6.44 0.15 18.81
N LEU A 229 -6.77 -1.14 18.61
CA LEU A 229 -7.71 -1.58 17.59
C LEU A 229 -9.12 -1.65 18.19
N PRO A 230 -10.18 -1.34 17.43
CA PRO A 230 -11.54 -1.52 17.90
C PRO A 230 -11.78 -2.95 18.41
N LYS A 231 -12.42 -3.11 19.57
CA LYS A 231 -12.76 -4.44 20.13
C LYS A 231 -13.57 -5.30 19.15
N SER A 232 -14.34 -4.64 18.29
CA SER A 232 -15.18 -5.20 17.23
C SER A 232 -14.44 -5.48 15.92
N ILE A 233 -13.10 -5.44 15.88
CA ILE A 233 -12.28 -5.70 14.66
C ILE A 233 -12.66 -7.01 13.95
N GLY A 234 -13.16 -8.00 14.69
CA GLY A 234 -13.67 -9.26 14.16
C GLY A 234 -14.83 -9.14 13.15
N ARG A 235 -15.45 -7.96 13.00
CA ARG A 235 -16.42 -7.68 11.94
C ARG A 235 -15.79 -7.63 10.55
N LEU A 236 -14.48 -7.39 10.45
CA LEU A 236 -13.73 -7.38 9.18
C LEU A 236 -13.46 -8.81 8.68
N GLN A 237 -14.51 -9.59 8.45
CA GLN A 237 -14.41 -11.04 8.15
C GLN A 237 -13.61 -11.37 6.88
N ASN A 238 -13.38 -10.39 6.00
CA ASN A 238 -12.56 -10.54 4.80
C ASN A 238 -11.10 -10.11 4.96
N LEU A 239 -10.68 -9.66 6.14
CA LEU A 239 -9.32 -9.21 6.38
C LEU A 239 -8.32 -10.35 6.19
N GLN A 240 -7.31 -10.13 5.34
CA GLN A 240 -6.26 -11.07 4.98
C GLN A 240 -4.89 -10.61 5.52
N THR A 241 -4.65 -9.31 5.62
CA THR A 241 -3.42 -8.74 6.17
C THR A 241 -3.73 -7.65 7.19
N LEU A 242 -3.12 -7.78 8.37
CA LEU A 242 -3.09 -6.75 9.40
C LEU A 242 -1.63 -6.39 9.71
N ASP A 243 -1.25 -5.15 9.43
CA ASP A 243 0.08 -4.61 9.72
C ASP A 243 0.00 -3.48 10.73
N ILE A 244 0.49 -3.73 11.94
CA ILE A 244 0.52 -2.75 13.04
C ILE A 244 1.95 -2.49 13.53
N ARG A 245 2.96 -2.81 12.71
CA ARG A 245 4.37 -2.57 13.04
C ARG A 245 4.61 -1.09 13.29
N LYS A 246 5.40 -0.73 14.28
CA LYS A 246 5.66 0.68 14.59
C LYS A 246 4.36 1.47 14.84
N SER A 247 3.34 0.82 15.38
CA SER A 247 2.22 1.51 16.02
C SER A 247 2.44 1.55 17.54
N LYS A 248 1.49 2.11 18.30
CA LYS A 248 1.45 2.04 19.76
C LYS A 248 0.52 0.92 20.27
N ILE A 249 0.00 0.07 19.38
CA ILE A 249 -0.93 -1.02 19.71
C ILE A 249 -0.21 -2.12 20.50
N ASN A 250 -0.40 -2.10 21.83
CA ASN A 250 0.26 -3.04 22.73
C ASN A 250 -0.47 -4.38 22.87
N ILE A 251 -1.77 -4.43 22.57
CA ILE A 251 -2.62 -5.61 22.78
C ILE A 251 -3.53 -5.77 21.57
N LEU A 252 -3.52 -6.96 20.96
CA LEU A 252 -4.52 -7.32 19.97
C LEU A 252 -5.85 -7.69 20.69
N PRO A 253 -6.99 -7.08 20.33
CA PRO A 253 -8.26 -7.40 20.97
C PRO A 253 -8.71 -8.83 20.61
N LYS A 254 -9.48 -9.47 21.50
CA LYS A 254 -10.08 -10.81 21.27
C LYS A 254 -10.84 -10.92 19.95
N GLY A 255 -11.34 -9.81 19.39
CA GLY A 255 -11.99 -9.79 18.07
C GLY A 255 -11.12 -10.34 16.93
N VAL A 256 -9.79 -10.31 17.05
CA VAL A 256 -8.85 -10.84 16.03
C VAL A 256 -9.05 -12.35 15.81
N GLU A 257 -9.45 -13.10 16.84
CA GLU A 257 -9.71 -14.56 16.77
C GLU A 257 -10.85 -14.90 15.78
N LYS A 258 -11.72 -13.93 15.48
CA LYS A 258 -12.85 -14.10 14.55
C LYS A 258 -12.45 -13.91 13.08
N LEU A 259 -11.23 -13.46 12.80
CA LEU A 259 -10.76 -13.13 11.45
C LEU A 259 -10.28 -14.37 10.69
N GLN A 260 -11.19 -15.28 10.36
CA GLN A 260 -10.87 -16.60 9.81
C GLN A 260 -10.15 -16.59 8.45
N LYS A 261 -10.19 -15.47 7.71
CA LYS A 261 -9.47 -15.28 6.43
C LYS A 261 -8.11 -14.59 6.59
N LEU A 262 -7.70 -14.26 7.82
CA LEU A 262 -6.46 -13.57 8.11
C LEU A 262 -5.27 -14.48 7.83
N ARG A 263 -4.36 -14.02 6.96
CA ARG A 263 -3.18 -14.75 6.52
C ARG A 263 -1.90 -14.19 7.10
N HIS A 264 -1.85 -12.88 7.31
CA HIS A 264 -0.64 -12.21 7.77
C HIS A 264 -0.93 -11.22 8.88
N ILE A 265 -0.19 -11.36 9.97
CA ILE A 265 -0.17 -10.42 11.09
C ILE A 265 1.28 -9.97 11.30
N PHE A 266 1.50 -8.66 11.29
CA PHE A 266 2.80 -8.07 11.57
C PHE A 266 2.72 -7.17 12.79
N THR A 267 3.46 -7.53 13.84
CA THR A 267 3.51 -6.76 15.08
C THR A 267 4.95 -6.50 15.49
N TYR A 268 5.27 -5.26 15.85
CA TYR A 268 6.36 -4.89 16.76
C TYR A 268 6.20 -3.39 17.01
N LEU A 269 6.43 -2.94 18.23
CA LEU A 269 6.09 -1.57 18.62
C LEU A 269 7.26 -0.66 18.26
N TYR A 270 8.33 -0.59 19.02
CA TYR A 270 9.53 0.18 18.66
C TYR A 270 10.74 -0.41 19.39
N THR A 271 11.96 -0.06 18.97
CA THR A 271 13.15 -0.18 19.81
C THR A 271 13.12 0.96 20.81
N VAL A 272 12.85 0.68 22.08
CA VAL A 272 13.06 1.69 23.13
C VAL A 272 14.53 1.67 23.45
N SER A 273 15.22 2.80 23.23
CA SER A 273 16.53 3.01 23.83
C SER A 273 16.29 3.29 25.31
N SER A 274 16.66 2.35 26.18
CA SER A 274 16.85 2.70 27.59
C SER A 274 18.27 2.35 28.01
N VAL A 275 18.69 3.05 29.07
CA VAL A 275 19.98 3.01 29.76
C VAL A 275 20.80 1.76 29.47
N GLY A 276 21.88 1.90 28.70
CA GLY A 276 22.88 0.85 28.49
C GLY A 276 23.08 0.33 27.05
N ASN A 277 22.74 1.09 25.99
CA ASN A 277 22.94 0.71 24.57
C ASN A 277 22.23 -0.58 24.12
N LEU A 278 21.30 -1.12 24.90
CA LEU A 278 20.50 -2.29 24.53
C LEU A 278 19.13 -1.84 24.01
N ASN A 279 18.89 -2.09 22.72
CA ASN A 279 17.58 -1.91 22.10
C ASN A 279 16.71 -3.12 22.44
N TYR A 280 15.65 -2.96 23.24
CA TYR A 280 14.62 -3.99 23.37
C TYR A 280 13.43 -3.68 22.49
N ILE A 281 12.92 -4.70 21.81
CA ILE A 281 11.72 -4.62 20.97
C ILE A 281 10.53 -4.95 21.87
N LYS A 282 9.61 -3.99 22.01
CA LYS A 282 8.32 -4.27 22.68
C LYS A 282 7.38 -4.95 21.68
N PHE A 283 6.72 -6.01 22.11
CA PHE A 283 5.83 -6.82 21.28
C PHE A 283 4.37 -6.61 21.67
N ALA A 284 3.46 -6.79 20.71
CA ALA A 284 2.04 -6.79 21.00
C ALA A 284 1.65 -8.11 21.66
N GLN A 285 0.87 -8.04 22.74
CA GLN A 285 0.23 -9.19 23.35
C GLN A 285 -0.87 -9.71 22.42
N THR A 286 -0.98 -11.03 22.30
CA THR A 286 -1.97 -11.67 21.45
C THR A 286 -2.98 -12.45 22.27
N PRO A 287 -4.26 -12.48 21.84
CA PRO A 287 -5.27 -13.26 22.53
C PRO A 287 -5.06 -14.75 22.21
N THR A 288 -5.42 -15.63 23.15
CA THR A 288 -5.10 -17.07 23.08
C THR A 288 -5.72 -17.78 21.88
N GLY A 289 -6.89 -17.35 21.42
CA GLY A 289 -7.54 -17.94 20.25
C GLY A 289 -6.88 -17.57 18.92
N ILE A 290 -5.75 -16.85 18.90
CA ILE A 290 -5.01 -16.56 17.67
C ILE A 290 -4.52 -17.84 16.98
N CYS A 291 -4.26 -18.91 17.75
CA CYS A 291 -3.89 -20.23 17.25
C CYS A 291 -5.03 -20.92 16.47
N ASN A 292 -6.27 -20.45 16.61
CA ASN A 292 -7.43 -21.00 15.89
C ASN A 292 -7.59 -20.43 14.46
N LEU A 293 -6.70 -19.54 14.03
CA LEU A 293 -6.74 -18.93 12.70
C LEU A 293 -6.19 -19.88 11.64
N MET A 294 -7.09 -20.65 11.00
CA MET A 294 -6.73 -21.70 10.04
C MET A 294 -6.01 -21.20 8.77
N CYS A 295 -6.22 -19.93 8.39
CA CYS A 295 -5.59 -19.34 7.20
C CYS A 295 -4.26 -18.64 7.50
N LEU A 296 -3.80 -18.60 8.75
CA LEU A 296 -2.64 -17.81 9.15
C LEU A 296 -1.36 -18.42 8.59
N GLN A 297 -0.66 -17.66 7.74
CA GLN A 297 0.61 -18.04 7.11
C GLN A 297 1.80 -17.30 7.70
N THR A 298 1.59 -16.11 8.27
CA THR A 298 2.67 -15.29 8.83
C THR A 298 2.22 -14.62 10.12
N LEU A 299 2.97 -14.88 11.18
CA LEU A 299 2.87 -14.21 12.47
C LEU A 299 4.25 -13.70 12.84
N GLU A 300 4.54 -12.44 12.53
CA GLU A 300 5.85 -11.85 12.81
C GLU A 300 5.81 -11.15 14.17
N VAL A 301 6.58 -11.67 15.12
CA VAL A 301 7.09 -10.96 16.31
C VAL A 301 6.00 -10.59 17.34
N ILE A 302 5.50 -11.60 18.08
CA ILE A 302 4.48 -11.46 19.15
C ILE A 302 5.08 -11.66 20.55
N ALA A 303 4.46 -11.07 21.58
CA ALA A 303 4.84 -11.34 22.96
C ALA A 303 4.44 -12.77 23.33
N ALA A 304 5.38 -13.56 23.85
CA ALA A 304 5.05 -14.84 24.45
C ALA A 304 4.28 -14.63 25.76
N ASN A 305 3.17 -15.33 25.91
CA ASN A 305 2.34 -15.43 27.11
C ASN A 305 2.22 -16.91 27.48
N ASN A 306 2.10 -17.19 28.79
CA ASN A 306 2.09 -18.56 29.34
C ASN A 306 0.94 -19.45 28.83
N GLU A 307 0.00 -18.89 28.08
CA GLU A 307 -1.15 -19.60 27.51
C GLU A 307 -0.95 -19.95 26.01
N ILE A 308 0.11 -19.44 25.37
CA ILE A 308 0.45 -19.72 23.95
C ILE A 308 1.66 -20.66 23.83
N VAL A 309 2.45 -20.83 24.90
CA VAL A 309 3.63 -21.72 24.96
C VAL A 309 3.29 -23.05 25.60
#